data_AF-A0A4V1Q2I6-F1
#
_entry.id   AF-A0A4V1Q2I6-F1
#
_cell.length_a   1.000
_cell.length_b   1.000
_cell.length_c   1.000
_cell.angle_alpha   90.00
_cell.angle_beta   90.00
_cell.angle_gamma   90.00
#
_symmetry.space_group_name_H-M   'P 1'
#
loop_
_entity.id
_entity.type
_entity.pdbx_description
1 polymer ?
#
loop_
_entity_poly.entity_id
_entity_poly.type
_entity_poly.pdbx_seq_one_letter_code
_entity_poly.pdbx_strand_id
1 'polypeptide(L)'
;MGKAASPHVRARVRAGPVPATPTRSRGKDARPPTARVRAEPVPATPTRSRGKDAHPPAAPAKRASRRCRQCPDRPLLSECQHRFRGRQAEAAAPSADDAPLPVPASVEQVPVPAPIEESLPALDQTAALAVPAMEPTQDLLPPSPEDEEDLATIGEALTLATSNEKAKRAYPSDSNPFFGVIEGLGRGNEKTKMARVRELKHPYADQATANKRFDVLSRDLLTRAEALAHRTSGWVYVAVHHPSARTSFLHFTSRKLRKEAPEEVHKIHKEAGKMMSLVKRADRVQVINYERERADAQEKLVAAQEAARVAQAEALRWKAQADAGQRVISSLMEKSAA
;
A
#
# COMPACT_ATOMS: atom_id res chain seq x y z
N MET A 1 8.36 -55.67 -40.59
CA MET A 1 8.75 -55.16 -39.24
C MET A 1 7.49 -54.69 -38.53
N GLY A 2 6.87 -55.58 -37.74
CA GLY A 2 5.62 -55.29 -37.02
C GLY A 2 5.90 -54.75 -35.62
N LYS A 3 5.33 -53.58 -35.28
CA LYS A 3 5.38 -53.04 -33.92
C LYS A 3 4.21 -53.59 -33.11
N ALA A 4 4.52 -54.38 -32.09
CA ALA A 4 3.56 -54.88 -31.11
C ALA A 4 3.12 -53.75 -30.17
N ALA A 5 1.81 -53.61 -29.99
CA ALA A 5 1.19 -52.68 -29.04
C ALA A 5 1.22 -53.28 -27.63
N SER A 6 1.72 -52.51 -26.65
CA SER A 6 1.67 -52.88 -25.22
C SER A 6 0.33 -52.46 -24.60
N PRO A 7 -0.31 -53.32 -23.78
CA PRO A 7 -1.54 -52.98 -23.10
C PRO A 7 -1.26 -52.19 -21.81
N HIS A 8 -1.81 -50.97 -21.73
CA HIS A 8 -1.86 -50.19 -20.50
C HIS A 8 -2.91 -50.78 -19.54
N VAL A 9 -2.44 -51.43 -18.48
CA VAL A 9 -3.27 -51.88 -17.36
C VAL A 9 -3.64 -50.66 -16.51
N ARG A 10 -4.92 -50.26 -16.52
CA ARG A 10 -5.46 -49.25 -15.61
C ARG A 10 -5.85 -49.90 -14.28
N ALA A 11 -5.04 -49.70 -13.25
CA ALA A 11 -5.39 -50.05 -11.88
C ALA A 11 -6.49 -49.10 -11.35
N ARG A 12 -7.68 -49.64 -11.07
CA ARG A 12 -8.76 -48.92 -10.36
C ARG A 12 -8.43 -48.88 -8.87
N VAL A 13 -8.04 -47.70 -8.37
CA VAL A 13 -7.96 -47.43 -6.93
C VAL A 13 -9.39 -47.23 -6.41
N ARG A 14 -9.85 -48.11 -5.53
CA ARG A 14 -11.11 -47.93 -4.78
C ARG A 14 -10.90 -46.85 -3.73
N ALA A 15 -11.58 -45.72 -3.89
CA ALA A 15 -11.71 -44.71 -2.84
C ALA A 15 -12.55 -45.29 -1.69
N GLY A 16 -11.97 -45.34 -0.49
CA GLY A 16 -12.67 -45.72 0.74
C GLY A 16 -13.62 -44.63 1.22
N PRO A 17 -14.55 -44.97 2.13
CA PRO A 17 -15.55 -44.04 2.65
C PRO A 17 -14.92 -42.91 3.46
N VAL A 18 -15.25 -41.66 3.10
CA VAL A 18 -14.84 -40.44 3.79
C VAL A 18 -15.60 -40.36 5.13
N PRO A 19 -14.91 -40.18 6.27
CA PRO A 19 -15.58 -40.06 7.57
C PRO A 19 -16.40 -38.77 7.65
N ALA A 20 -17.62 -38.90 8.17
CA ALA A 20 -18.55 -37.79 8.36
C ALA A 20 -17.96 -36.72 9.29
N THR A 21 -17.98 -35.48 8.83
CA THR A 21 -17.53 -34.30 9.59
C THR A 21 -18.54 -34.01 10.71
N PRO A 22 -18.08 -33.76 11.96
CA PRO A 22 -18.98 -33.46 13.06
C PRO A 22 -19.65 -32.09 12.87
N THR A 23 -20.97 -32.11 12.90
CA THR A 23 -21.83 -30.93 12.96
C THR A 23 -21.53 -30.13 14.23
N ARG A 24 -20.85 -29.00 14.08
CA ARG A 24 -20.56 -28.05 15.15
C ARG A 24 -21.87 -27.37 15.58
N SER A 25 -22.44 -27.85 16.68
CA SER A 25 -23.57 -27.21 17.35
C SER A 25 -23.18 -25.79 17.76
N ARG A 26 -24.05 -24.85 17.40
CA ARG A 26 -23.88 -23.41 17.61
C ARG A 26 -24.16 -23.10 19.09
N GLY A 27 -23.12 -23.23 19.91
CA GLY A 27 -23.11 -22.79 21.31
C GLY A 27 -23.43 -21.30 21.38
N LYS A 28 -24.54 -20.98 22.04
CA LYS A 28 -25.05 -19.63 22.28
C LYS A 28 -24.37 -19.10 23.54
N ASP A 29 -23.06 -18.89 23.47
CA ASP A 29 -22.30 -18.46 24.64
C ASP A 29 -22.57 -16.98 24.93
N ALA A 30 -23.09 -16.77 26.12
CA ALA A 30 -23.33 -15.48 26.74
C ALA A 30 -22.04 -14.64 26.74
N ARG A 31 -22.13 -13.42 26.21
CA ARG A 31 -21.10 -12.40 26.39
C ARG A 31 -20.88 -12.17 27.89
N PRO A 32 -19.65 -12.29 28.41
CA PRO A 32 -19.37 -11.83 29.76
C PRO A 32 -19.48 -10.29 29.81
N PRO A 33 -19.96 -9.72 30.93
CA PRO A 33 -20.00 -8.28 31.12
C PRO A 33 -18.57 -7.74 31.17
N THR A 34 -18.22 -6.85 30.25
CA THR A 34 -16.93 -6.15 30.28
C THR A 34 -16.91 -5.22 31.48
N ALA A 35 -16.23 -5.64 32.55
CA ALA A 35 -15.85 -4.80 33.65
C ALA A 35 -15.01 -3.63 33.11
N ARG A 36 -15.53 -2.40 33.27
CA ARG A 36 -14.78 -1.17 33.04
C ARG A 36 -13.61 -1.12 34.02
N VAL A 37 -12.43 -1.51 33.55
CA VAL A 37 -11.17 -1.19 34.24
C VAL A 37 -10.98 0.33 34.14
N ARG A 38 -11.10 0.98 35.30
CA ARG A 38 -10.84 2.41 35.49
C ARG A 38 -9.34 2.61 35.27
N ALA A 39 -8.96 3.14 34.10
CA ALA A 39 -7.58 3.50 33.82
C ALA A 39 -7.11 4.56 34.81
N GLU A 40 -6.04 4.27 35.54
CA GLU A 40 -5.35 5.23 36.38
C GLU A 40 -4.71 6.34 35.53
N PRO A 41 -4.65 7.58 36.03
CA PRO A 41 -4.04 8.70 35.32
C PRO A 41 -2.52 8.51 35.23
N VAL A 42 -2.03 8.31 34.00
CA VAL A 42 -0.59 8.27 33.70
C VAL A 42 0.02 9.65 34.01
N PRO A 43 1.10 9.73 34.81
CA PRO A 43 1.78 10.98 35.10
C PRO A 43 2.42 11.55 33.83
N ALA A 44 2.13 12.83 33.56
CA ALA A 44 2.64 13.56 32.42
C ALA A 44 4.17 13.61 32.42
N THR A 45 4.78 13.09 31.36
CA THR A 45 6.21 13.22 31.09
C THR A 45 6.55 14.68 30.78
N PRO A 46 7.57 15.27 31.41
CA PRO A 46 7.99 16.64 31.14
C PRO A 46 8.63 16.74 29.74
N THR A 47 7.92 17.37 28.81
CA THR A 47 8.44 17.74 27.50
C THR A 47 9.55 18.77 27.65
N ARG A 48 10.76 18.37 27.22
CA ARG A 48 11.96 19.20 27.11
C ARG A 48 11.66 20.49 26.32
N SER A 49 11.63 21.61 27.03
CA SER A 49 11.62 22.97 26.50
C SER A 49 12.98 23.28 25.86
N ARG A 50 13.02 23.43 24.53
CA ARG A 50 14.20 23.86 23.78
C ARG A 50 13.85 25.13 22.99
N GLY A 51 14.40 26.29 23.42
CA GLY A 51 14.50 27.60 22.76
C GLY A 51 13.17 28.28 22.35
N LYS A 52 12.69 29.41 22.92
CA LYS A 52 13.31 30.76 22.97
C LYS A 52 13.98 31.03 21.61
N ASP A 53 13.34 31.55 20.56
CA ASP A 53 12.46 32.72 20.48
C ASP A 53 11.34 32.54 19.44
N ALA A 54 10.19 31.97 19.85
CA ALA A 54 9.00 31.98 19.01
C ALA A 54 8.15 33.19 19.39
N HIS A 55 8.09 34.19 18.51
CA HIS A 55 7.07 35.23 18.58
C HIS A 55 5.69 34.57 18.71
N PRO A 56 4.85 35.00 19.67
CA PRO A 56 3.50 34.46 19.80
C PRO A 56 2.79 34.61 18.45
N PRO A 57 2.15 33.56 17.90
CA PRO A 57 1.42 33.69 16.65
C PRO A 57 0.38 34.79 16.83
N ALA A 58 0.55 35.88 16.08
CA ALA A 58 -0.37 37.00 16.09
C ALA A 58 -1.79 36.45 15.93
N ALA A 59 -2.66 36.79 16.89
CA ALA A 59 -4.05 36.35 16.87
C ALA A 59 -4.62 36.57 15.46
N PRO A 60 -5.31 35.57 14.88
CA PRO A 60 -5.78 35.66 13.51
C PRO A 60 -6.61 36.94 13.37
N ALA A 61 -6.08 37.91 12.63
CA ALA A 61 -6.74 39.19 12.41
C ALA A 61 -8.17 38.90 11.94
N LYS A 62 -9.16 39.37 12.72
CA LYS A 62 -10.59 39.19 12.42
C LYS A 62 -10.80 39.68 10.98
N ARG A 63 -10.93 38.73 10.04
CA ARG A 63 -11.12 39.05 8.62
C ARG A 63 -12.36 39.93 8.52
N ALA A 64 -12.18 41.17 8.04
CA ALA A 64 -13.27 42.08 7.79
C ALA A 64 -14.34 41.37 6.94
N SER A 65 -15.60 41.50 7.36
CA SER A 65 -16.74 40.91 6.68
C SER A 65 -16.78 41.38 5.22
N ARG A 66 -16.91 40.43 4.29
CA ARG A 66 -16.89 40.73 2.85
C ARG A 66 -18.12 41.58 2.49
N ARG A 67 -17.93 42.63 1.70
CA ARG A 67 -18.98 43.53 1.19
C ARG A 67 -19.29 43.26 -0.28
N CYS A 68 -20.53 43.47 -0.69
CA CYS A 68 -20.95 43.25 -2.07
C CYS A 68 -20.27 44.27 -2.99
N ARG A 69 -19.78 43.81 -4.15
CA ARG A 69 -19.15 44.69 -5.17
C ARG A 69 -20.13 45.23 -6.21
N GLN A 70 -21.36 44.69 -6.26
CA GLN A 70 -22.38 45.04 -7.25
C GLN A 70 -23.38 46.10 -6.75
N CYS A 71 -23.60 46.20 -5.44
CA CYS A 71 -24.46 47.24 -4.87
C CYS A 71 -23.69 48.56 -4.72
N PRO A 72 -24.30 49.71 -5.02
CA PRO A 72 -23.68 51.03 -4.83
C PRO A 72 -23.26 51.26 -3.37
N ASP A 73 -24.06 50.84 -2.39
CA ASP A 73 -23.79 51.06 -0.96
C ASP A 73 -22.87 50.01 -0.31
N ARG A 74 -22.42 49.02 -1.09
CA ARG A 74 -21.54 47.92 -0.63
C ARG A 74 -21.97 47.34 0.74
N PRO A 75 -23.22 46.87 0.90
CA PRO A 75 -23.67 46.22 2.13
C PRO A 75 -22.89 44.92 2.34
N LEU A 76 -22.99 44.36 3.54
CA LEU A 76 -22.36 43.07 3.85
C LEU A 76 -22.88 41.97 2.92
N LEU A 77 -22.03 41.02 2.53
CA LEU A 77 -22.43 39.90 1.64
C LEU A 77 -23.55 39.04 2.22
N SER A 78 -23.79 39.11 3.54
CA SER A 78 -24.89 38.46 4.24
C SER A 78 -26.23 39.17 4.04
N GLU A 79 -26.23 40.48 3.80
CA GLU A 79 -27.44 41.33 3.72
C GLU A 79 -27.81 41.65 2.26
N CYS A 80 -26.92 41.36 1.31
CA CYS A 80 -27.11 41.72 -0.09
C CYS A 80 -28.08 40.78 -0.82
N GLN A 81 -29.12 41.35 -1.44
CA GLN A 81 -30.11 40.61 -2.24
C GLN A 81 -29.52 39.87 -3.46
N HIS A 82 -28.41 40.35 -4.03
CA HIS A 82 -27.74 39.68 -5.16
C HIS A 82 -27.28 38.25 -4.82
N ARG A 83 -26.95 37.98 -3.56
CA ARG A 83 -26.56 36.63 -3.11
C ARG A 83 -27.78 35.70 -2.96
N PHE A 84 -28.93 36.24 -2.56
CA PHE A 84 -30.15 35.47 -2.37
C PHE A 84 -30.78 35.02 -3.70
N ARG A 85 -30.75 35.89 -4.72
CA ARG A 85 -31.29 35.53 -6.05
C ARG A 85 -30.52 34.38 -6.72
N GLY A 86 -29.20 34.32 -6.54
CA GLY A 86 -28.39 33.21 -7.07
C GLY A 86 -28.71 31.85 -6.45
N ARG A 87 -29.14 31.80 -5.18
CA ARG A 87 -29.52 30.53 -4.52
C ARG A 87 -30.96 30.13 -4.75
N GLN A 88 -31.89 31.08 -4.89
CA GLN A 88 -33.29 30.75 -5.16
C GLN A 88 -33.52 30.31 -6.61
N ALA A 89 -32.75 30.82 -7.57
CA ALA A 89 -32.82 30.34 -8.96
C ALA A 89 -32.35 28.88 -9.13
N GLU A 90 -31.49 28.39 -8.24
CA GLU A 90 -31.00 26.99 -8.25
C GLU A 90 -31.95 26.03 -7.52
N ALA A 91 -32.76 26.52 -6.58
CA ALA A 91 -33.70 25.71 -5.79
C ALA A 91 -35.12 25.65 -6.39
N ALA A 92 -35.45 26.51 -7.36
CA ALA A 92 -36.78 26.62 -7.94
C ALA A 92 -36.89 26.07 -9.38
N ALA A 93 -35.98 25.17 -9.79
CA ALA A 93 -36.21 24.36 -10.98
C ALA A 93 -37.18 23.22 -10.60
N PRO A 94 -38.46 23.24 -11.03
CA PRO A 94 -39.35 22.12 -10.81
C PRO A 94 -38.84 20.92 -11.61
N SER A 95 -38.54 19.83 -10.92
CA SER A 95 -38.32 18.51 -11.51
C SER A 95 -39.61 18.05 -12.18
N ALA A 96 -39.79 18.41 -13.45
CA ALA A 96 -40.85 17.92 -14.30
C ALA A 96 -40.47 16.53 -14.84
N ASP A 97 -40.49 15.51 -13.98
CA ASP A 97 -40.41 14.09 -14.36
C ASP A 97 -40.88 13.24 -13.17
N ASP A 98 -42.15 13.41 -12.78
CA ASP A 98 -42.87 12.47 -11.90
C ASP A 98 -44.15 12.04 -12.63
N ALA A 99 -43.95 11.44 -13.81
CA ALA A 99 -44.99 10.68 -14.48
C ALA A 99 -45.04 9.28 -13.85
N PRO A 100 -46.18 8.83 -13.30
CA PRO A 100 -46.32 7.49 -12.76
C PRO A 100 -46.12 6.49 -13.90
N LEU A 101 -45.00 5.76 -13.85
CA LEU A 101 -44.73 4.67 -14.77
C LEU A 101 -45.81 3.58 -14.60
N PRO A 102 -46.38 3.06 -15.70
CA PRO A 102 -47.33 1.96 -15.66
C PRO A 102 -46.63 0.71 -15.13
N VAL A 103 -47.24 0.10 -14.10
CA VAL A 103 -46.81 -1.16 -13.51
C VAL A 103 -47.05 -2.27 -14.55
N PRO A 104 -46.03 -2.95 -15.09
CA PRO A 104 -46.26 -4.12 -15.92
C PRO A 104 -46.72 -5.28 -15.03
N ALA A 105 -47.84 -5.87 -15.45
CA ALA A 105 -48.40 -7.10 -14.90
C ALA A 105 -47.42 -8.28 -15.02
N SER A 106 -47.44 -9.13 -13.99
CA SER A 106 -47.03 -10.54 -13.97
C SER A 106 -45.75 -10.89 -14.73
N VAL A 107 -44.62 -10.79 -14.03
CA VAL A 107 -43.41 -11.55 -14.38
C VAL A 107 -43.65 -13.01 -14.00
N GLU A 108 -43.88 -13.81 -15.04
CA GLU A 108 -43.81 -15.26 -15.04
C GLU A 108 -42.49 -15.72 -14.41
N GLN A 109 -42.57 -16.50 -13.35
CA GLN A 109 -41.41 -17.07 -12.66
C GLN A 109 -40.64 -17.98 -13.63
N VAL A 110 -39.54 -17.46 -14.15
CA VAL A 110 -38.54 -18.29 -14.83
C VAL A 110 -37.97 -19.28 -13.80
N PRO A 111 -38.03 -20.60 -14.07
CA PRO A 111 -37.53 -21.60 -13.15
C PRO A 111 -36.03 -21.38 -12.92
N VAL A 112 -35.67 -21.20 -11.65
CA VAL A 112 -34.28 -21.13 -11.19
C VAL A 112 -33.58 -22.41 -11.64
N PRO A 113 -32.59 -22.35 -12.55
CA PRO A 113 -31.83 -23.54 -12.90
C PRO A 113 -31.06 -24.02 -11.67
N ALA A 114 -31.08 -25.34 -11.46
CA ALA A 114 -30.40 -26.03 -10.38
C ALA A 114 -28.92 -25.58 -10.28
N PRO A 115 -28.34 -25.57 -9.07
CA PRO A 115 -26.94 -25.20 -8.87
C PRO A 115 -26.07 -26.12 -9.73
N ILE A 116 -25.43 -25.53 -10.73
CA ILE A 116 -24.38 -26.19 -11.49
C ILE A 116 -23.26 -26.42 -10.48
N GLU A 117 -23.08 -27.68 -10.04
CA GLU A 117 -21.86 -28.14 -9.40
C GLU A 117 -20.72 -27.92 -10.38
N GLU A 118 -20.12 -26.73 -10.30
CA GLU A 118 -18.89 -26.38 -10.99
C GLU A 118 -17.78 -27.25 -10.40
N SER A 119 -17.63 -28.42 -11.02
CA SER A 119 -16.58 -29.38 -10.78
C SER A 119 -15.28 -28.72 -11.26
N LEU A 120 -14.68 -27.95 -10.35
CA LEU A 120 -13.32 -27.44 -10.52
C LEU A 120 -12.43 -28.65 -10.86
N PRO A 121 -11.72 -28.65 -12.01
CA PRO A 121 -10.74 -29.68 -12.26
C PRO A 121 -9.70 -29.57 -11.14
N ALA A 122 -9.49 -30.67 -10.43
CA ALA A 122 -8.37 -30.82 -9.52
C ALA A 122 -7.09 -30.54 -10.33
N LEU A 123 -6.55 -29.33 -10.17
CA LEU A 123 -5.20 -29.02 -10.59
C LEU A 123 -4.29 -29.88 -9.72
N ASP A 124 -3.88 -30.99 -10.30
CA ASP A 124 -2.83 -31.88 -9.85
C ASP A 124 -1.53 -31.06 -9.76
N GLN A 125 -1.36 -30.35 -8.63
CA GLN A 125 -0.11 -29.67 -8.26
C GLN A 125 0.86 -30.73 -7.73
N THR A 126 1.31 -31.59 -8.64
CA THR A 126 2.53 -32.38 -8.48
C THR A 126 3.63 -31.78 -9.36
N ALA A 127 3.73 -30.44 -9.38
CA ALA A 127 4.95 -29.77 -9.80
C ALA A 127 5.90 -29.79 -8.60
N ALA A 128 6.69 -30.87 -8.51
CA ALA A 128 7.87 -30.91 -7.69
C ALA A 128 8.73 -29.69 -8.02
N LEU A 129 8.70 -28.70 -7.14
CA LEU A 129 9.73 -27.66 -7.07
C LEU A 129 11.02 -28.40 -6.74
N ALA A 130 11.79 -28.71 -7.77
CA ALA A 130 13.20 -28.97 -7.65
C ALA A 130 13.81 -27.73 -7.01
N VAL A 131 13.99 -27.80 -5.69
CA VAL A 131 14.84 -26.89 -4.95
C VAL A 131 16.23 -27.06 -5.57
N PRO A 132 16.82 -26.06 -6.25
CA PRO A 132 18.21 -26.15 -6.63
C PRO A 132 19.00 -26.33 -5.34
N ALA A 133 19.78 -27.41 -5.27
CA ALA A 133 20.69 -27.68 -4.17
C ALA A 133 21.50 -26.42 -3.90
N MET A 134 21.34 -25.87 -2.69
CA MET A 134 22.26 -24.87 -2.17
C MET A 134 23.63 -25.53 -2.12
N GLU A 135 24.52 -25.05 -2.99
CA GLU A 135 25.94 -25.33 -2.88
C GLU A 135 26.46 -24.87 -1.52
N PRO A 136 27.40 -25.61 -0.93
CA PRO A 136 27.95 -25.29 0.38
C PRO A 136 28.70 -23.96 0.31
N THR A 137 28.23 -23.03 1.13
CA THR A 137 28.90 -21.83 1.63
C THR A 137 30.42 -22.02 1.70
N GLN A 138 31.13 -21.47 0.72
CA GLN A 138 32.57 -21.24 0.83
C GLN A 138 32.80 -20.01 1.71
N ASP A 139 33.53 -20.23 2.79
CA ASP A 139 34.45 -19.31 3.45
C ASP A 139 33.99 -17.85 3.63
N LEU A 140 33.35 -17.64 4.78
CA LEU A 140 33.39 -16.37 5.50
C LEU A 140 34.84 -16.09 5.93
N LEU A 141 35.62 -15.49 5.04
CA LEU A 141 36.83 -14.76 5.42
C LEU A 141 36.41 -13.54 6.28
N PRO A 142 36.99 -13.36 7.48
CA PRO A 142 36.79 -12.14 8.25
C PRO A 142 37.33 -10.94 7.44
N PRO A 143 36.66 -9.78 7.49
CA PRO A 143 37.18 -8.57 6.87
C PRO A 143 38.52 -8.20 7.52
N SER A 144 39.56 -8.17 6.69
CA SER A 144 40.89 -7.67 7.06
C SER A 144 40.78 -6.20 7.48
N PRO A 145 41.24 -5.82 8.68
CA PRO A 145 41.26 -4.44 9.13
C PRO A 145 42.58 -3.77 8.77
N GLU A 146 42.83 -3.51 7.48
CA GLU A 146 44.01 -2.78 7.02
C GLU A 146 43.59 -1.84 5.88
N ASP A 147 44.07 -0.59 5.94
CA ASP A 147 43.82 0.57 5.06
C ASP A 147 42.69 1.55 5.47
N GLU A 148 42.74 2.05 6.71
CA GLU A 148 42.21 3.40 7.07
C GLU A 148 43.34 4.43 7.12
N GLU A 149 44.00 4.72 6.00
CA GLU A 149 44.78 5.95 5.84
C GLU A 149 44.45 6.60 4.48
N ASP A 150 44.31 7.94 4.49
CA ASP A 150 44.23 8.87 3.34
C ASP A 150 42.89 9.15 2.64
N LEU A 151 41.86 9.58 3.38
CA LEU A 151 40.79 10.43 2.81
C LEU A 151 40.50 11.71 3.61
N ALA A 152 41.53 12.32 4.17
CA ALA A 152 41.46 13.62 4.85
C ALA A 152 42.11 14.77 4.06
N THR A 153 41.90 14.90 2.73
CA THR A 153 42.41 16.09 2.00
C THR A 153 41.65 16.44 0.70
N ILE A 154 40.32 16.53 0.71
CA ILE A 154 39.58 17.29 -0.33
C ILE A 154 38.37 17.98 0.31
N GLY A 155 38.64 18.91 1.23
CA GLY A 155 37.62 19.54 2.06
C GLY A 155 37.67 21.05 2.10
N GLU A 156 38.13 21.77 1.08
CA GLU A 156 38.14 23.24 1.16
C GLU A 156 38.29 23.96 -0.21
N ALA A 157 37.36 23.75 -1.15
CA ALA A 157 37.31 24.59 -2.36
C ALA A 157 35.97 24.65 -3.10
N LEU A 158 34.82 24.41 -2.44
CA LEU A 158 33.53 24.86 -2.97
C LEU A 158 33.18 26.22 -2.36
N THR A 159 33.95 27.22 -2.78
CA THR A 159 33.57 28.61 -2.67
C THR A 159 32.22 28.78 -3.36
N LEU A 160 31.19 29.04 -2.55
CA LEU A 160 29.91 29.58 -2.98
C LEU A 160 30.15 30.90 -3.73
N ALA A 161 30.44 30.80 -5.02
CA ALA A 161 30.26 31.90 -5.95
C ALA A 161 28.75 32.14 -6.06
N THR A 162 28.26 33.01 -5.18
CA THR A 162 26.95 33.63 -5.26
C THR A 162 26.94 34.64 -6.41
N SER A 163 27.14 34.15 -7.64
CA SER A 163 26.81 34.94 -8.82
C SER A 163 25.28 34.99 -8.90
N ASN A 164 24.76 36.19 -8.65
CA ASN A 164 23.35 36.55 -8.72
C ASN A 164 22.86 36.56 -10.19
N GLU A 165 23.27 35.58 -10.99
CA GLU A 165 22.71 35.37 -12.31
C GLU A 165 21.29 34.86 -12.13
N LYS A 166 20.33 35.61 -12.67
CA LYS A 166 18.91 35.29 -12.62
C LYS A 166 18.71 33.88 -13.20
N ALA A 167 18.68 32.88 -12.33
CA ALA A 167 18.54 31.48 -12.73
C ALA A 167 17.31 31.37 -13.62
N LYS A 168 17.56 31.14 -14.92
CA LYS A 168 16.50 30.89 -15.89
C LYS A 168 15.72 29.70 -15.34
N ARG A 169 14.40 29.84 -15.18
CA ARG A 169 13.54 28.77 -14.67
C ARG A 169 13.76 27.54 -15.55
N ALA A 170 14.45 26.54 -15.02
CA ALA A 170 14.65 25.28 -15.71
C ALA A 170 13.29 24.60 -15.84
N TYR A 171 12.81 24.46 -17.06
CA TYR A 171 11.60 23.69 -17.33
C TYR A 171 12.00 22.22 -17.42
N PRO A 172 11.33 21.31 -16.69
CA PRO A 172 11.57 19.88 -16.84
C PRO A 172 11.35 19.49 -18.30
N SER A 173 12.38 18.93 -18.93
CA SER A 173 12.33 18.38 -20.29
C SER A 173 12.70 16.90 -20.23
N ASP A 174 12.35 16.14 -21.27
CA ASP A 174 12.71 14.71 -21.32
C ASP A 174 14.22 14.48 -21.33
N SER A 175 15.01 15.46 -21.76
CA SER A 175 16.49 15.43 -21.70
C SER A 175 17.05 15.80 -20.32
N ASN A 176 16.32 16.58 -19.52
CA ASN A 176 16.72 16.96 -18.17
C ASN A 176 15.55 16.77 -17.19
N PRO A 177 15.30 15.52 -16.76
CA PRO A 177 14.18 15.19 -15.89
C PRO A 177 14.51 15.59 -14.44
N PHE A 178 14.38 16.88 -14.11
CA PHE A 178 14.70 17.43 -12.78
C PHE A 178 13.98 16.69 -11.62
N PHE A 179 12.76 16.21 -11.86
CA PHE A 179 11.98 15.44 -10.88
C PHE A 179 11.96 13.93 -11.15
N GLY A 180 12.88 13.43 -11.97
CA GLY A 180 12.90 12.06 -12.47
C GLY A 180 11.88 11.80 -13.58
N VAL A 181 11.79 10.53 -13.99
CA VAL A 181 10.93 10.05 -15.07
C VAL A 181 9.67 9.39 -14.49
N ILE A 182 8.54 9.47 -15.17
CA ILE A 182 7.32 8.74 -14.80
C ILE A 182 7.57 7.25 -15.00
N GLU A 183 7.56 6.49 -13.91
CA GLU A 183 7.74 5.03 -13.94
C GLU A 183 6.46 4.34 -14.43
N GLY A 184 6.63 3.26 -15.20
CA GLY A 184 5.52 2.48 -15.74
C GLY A 184 4.76 3.12 -16.90
N LEU A 185 5.21 4.27 -17.41
CA LEU A 185 4.61 4.89 -18.60
C LEU A 185 4.93 4.07 -19.86
N GLY A 186 3.92 3.82 -20.68
CA GLY A 186 4.05 3.10 -21.94
C GLY A 186 3.24 3.75 -23.06
N ARG A 187 3.65 3.50 -24.30
CA ARG A 187 2.95 3.88 -25.53
C ARG A 187 2.73 2.61 -26.34
N GLY A 188 1.50 2.10 -26.34
CA GLY A 188 1.24 0.75 -26.86
C GLY A 188 1.98 -0.30 -26.01
N ASN A 189 2.73 -1.18 -26.67
CA ASN A 189 3.52 -2.23 -26.01
C ASN A 189 4.93 -1.76 -25.61
N GLU A 190 5.31 -0.52 -25.95
CA GLU A 190 6.66 -0.01 -25.73
C GLU A 190 6.73 0.85 -24.47
N LYS A 191 7.81 0.68 -23.69
CA LYS A 191 8.09 1.52 -22.53
C LYS A 191 8.48 2.92 -23.00
N THR A 192 7.86 3.95 -22.44
CA THR A 192 8.13 5.35 -22.79
C THR A 192 8.63 6.10 -21.56
N LYS A 193 9.68 6.91 -21.73
CA LYS A 193 10.18 7.79 -20.67
C LYS A 193 9.61 9.18 -20.88
N MET A 194 8.97 9.74 -19.85
CA MET A 194 8.49 11.13 -19.84
C MET A 194 8.90 11.78 -18.53
N ALA A 195 9.50 12.97 -18.60
CA ALA A 195 9.94 13.69 -17.43
C ALA A 195 8.74 14.10 -16.55
N ARG A 196 8.90 13.98 -15.22
CA ARG A 196 7.91 14.49 -14.27
C ARG A 196 7.96 16.01 -14.25
N VAL A 197 6.78 16.63 -14.32
CA VAL A 197 6.64 18.09 -14.20
C VAL A 197 6.73 18.56 -12.74
N ARG A 198 6.49 17.66 -11.79
CA ARG A 198 6.48 17.94 -10.35
C ARG A 198 7.13 16.81 -9.58
N GLU A 199 7.70 17.15 -8.44
CA GLU A 199 8.24 16.17 -7.49
C GLU A 199 7.16 15.16 -7.04
N LEU A 200 7.55 13.90 -6.96
CA LEU A 200 6.67 12.86 -6.46
C LEU A 200 6.58 12.95 -4.95
N LYS A 201 5.37 13.06 -4.44
CA LYS A 201 5.12 13.07 -2.99
C LYS A 201 5.34 11.67 -2.43
N HIS A 202 5.89 11.59 -1.22
CA HIS A 202 5.99 10.32 -0.51
C HIS A 202 4.62 9.66 -0.31
N PRO A 203 4.56 8.31 -0.30
CA PRO A 203 3.35 7.57 0.05
C PRO A 203 2.81 7.99 1.41
N TYR A 204 1.49 7.93 1.58
CA TYR A 204 0.85 8.18 2.87
C TYR A 204 1.18 7.04 3.84
N ALA A 205 1.69 7.37 5.03
CA ALA A 205 1.96 6.39 6.08
C ALA A 205 0.67 5.79 6.66
N ASP A 206 -0.40 6.59 6.73
CA ASP A 206 -1.70 6.17 7.25
C ASP A 206 -2.67 5.81 6.11
N GLN A 207 -3.21 4.59 6.19
CA GLN A 207 -4.16 4.03 5.25
C GLN A 207 -5.48 4.80 5.20
N ALA A 208 -5.96 5.33 6.33
CA ALA A 208 -7.21 6.09 6.37
C ALA A 208 -7.05 7.43 5.61
N THR A 209 -5.92 8.10 5.82
CA THR A 209 -5.54 9.30 5.08
C THR A 209 -5.36 9.01 3.59
N ALA A 210 -4.72 7.90 3.24
CA ALA A 210 -4.53 7.47 1.85
C ALA A 210 -5.88 7.29 1.13
N ASN A 211 -6.83 6.58 1.75
CA ASN A 211 -8.16 6.36 1.19
C ASN A 211 -8.91 7.68 0.97
N LYS A 212 -8.92 8.57 1.97
CA LYS A 212 -9.58 9.87 1.86
C LYS A 212 -8.98 10.72 0.75
N ARG A 213 -7.66 10.69 0.59
CA ARG A 213 -6.95 11.42 -0.46
C ARG A 213 -7.17 10.79 -1.83
N PHE A 214 -7.25 9.46 -1.91
CA PHE A 214 -7.59 8.74 -3.13
C PHE A 214 -8.95 9.18 -3.68
N ASP A 215 -9.98 9.31 -2.83
CA ASP A 215 -11.31 9.75 -3.29
C ASP A 215 -11.31 11.18 -3.85
N VAL A 216 -10.52 12.08 -3.25
CA VAL A 216 -10.41 13.47 -3.73
C VAL A 216 -9.60 13.53 -5.03
N LEU A 217 -8.47 12.83 -5.08
CA LEU A 217 -7.55 12.86 -6.23
C LEU A 217 -8.12 12.11 -7.43
N SER A 218 -8.85 11.01 -7.22
CA SER A 218 -9.53 10.29 -8.29
C SER A 218 -10.59 11.15 -8.97
N ARG A 219 -11.38 11.94 -8.21
CA ARG A 219 -12.33 12.89 -8.80
C ARG A 219 -11.62 13.96 -9.65
N ASP A 220 -10.58 14.60 -9.12
CA ASP A 220 -9.79 15.59 -9.88
C ASP A 220 -9.19 14.97 -11.15
N LEU A 221 -8.65 13.76 -11.06
CA LEU A 221 -8.13 13.02 -12.21
C LEU A 221 -9.20 12.78 -13.27
N LEU A 222 -10.38 12.28 -12.89
CA LEU A 222 -11.48 11.98 -13.81
C LEU A 222 -12.03 13.26 -14.45
N THR A 223 -12.15 14.37 -13.70
CA THR A 223 -12.55 15.67 -14.25
C THR A 223 -11.54 16.20 -15.26
N ARG A 224 -10.23 16.02 -15.02
CA ARG A 224 -9.20 16.41 -16.00
C ARG A 224 -9.21 15.52 -17.23
N ALA A 225 -9.42 14.22 -17.07
CA ALA A 225 -9.57 13.28 -18.17
C ALA A 225 -10.79 13.63 -19.04
N GLU A 226 -11.91 14.04 -18.42
CA GLU A 226 -13.09 14.55 -19.10
C GLU A 226 -12.79 15.82 -19.89
N ALA A 227 -12.16 16.82 -19.26
CA ALA A 227 -11.80 18.07 -19.93
C ALA A 227 -10.84 17.83 -21.10
N LEU A 228 -9.87 16.92 -20.94
CA LEU A 228 -8.96 16.52 -22.01
C LEU A 228 -9.73 15.91 -23.17
N ALA A 229 -10.54 14.88 -22.90
CA ALA A 229 -11.31 14.17 -23.93
C ALA A 229 -12.29 15.08 -24.66
N HIS A 230 -12.92 16.02 -23.95
CA HIS A 230 -13.81 17.01 -24.54
C HIS A 230 -13.07 17.97 -25.48
N ARG A 231 -11.92 18.51 -25.04
CA ARG A 231 -11.16 19.50 -25.82
C ARG A 231 -10.48 18.89 -27.05
N THR A 232 -9.97 17.66 -26.94
CA THR A 232 -9.23 17.01 -28.04
C THR A 232 -10.10 16.09 -28.88
N SER A 233 -11.37 15.88 -28.51
CA SER A 233 -12.25 14.87 -29.13
C SER A 233 -11.61 13.48 -29.19
N GLY A 234 -10.78 13.16 -28.18
CA GLY A 234 -10.03 11.91 -28.10
C GLY A 234 -10.82 10.75 -27.48
N TRP A 235 -10.39 9.53 -27.81
CA TRP A 235 -10.80 8.34 -27.08
C TRP A 235 -9.97 8.24 -25.80
N VAL A 236 -10.63 8.34 -24.66
CA VAL A 236 -9.98 8.31 -23.35
C VAL A 236 -10.71 7.31 -22.47
N TYR A 237 -9.95 6.38 -21.92
CA TYR A 237 -10.39 5.44 -20.90
C TYR A 237 -9.44 5.54 -19.72
N VAL A 238 -9.99 5.77 -18.52
CA VAL A 238 -9.22 5.84 -17.28
C VAL A 238 -9.92 4.95 -16.27
N ALA A 239 -9.17 4.04 -15.65
CA ALA A 239 -9.65 3.21 -14.54
C ALA A 239 -8.68 3.33 -13.38
N VAL A 240 -9.20 3.60 -12.19
CA VAL A 240 -8.42 3.73 -10.96
C VAL A 240 -9.03 2.90 -9.86
N HIS A 241 -8.17 2.22 -9.10
CA HIS A 241 -8.59 1.45 -7.95
C HIS A 241 -7.59 1.61 -6.81
N HIS A 242 -8.11 1.53 -5.59
CA HIS A 242 -7.31 1.53 -4.37
C HIS A 242 -7.36 0.12 -3.77
N PRO A 243 -6.22 -0.52 -3.42
CA PRO A 243 -6.18 -1.91 -2.98
C PRO A 243 -7.07 -2.17 -1.74
N SER A 244 -7.07 -1.22 -0.79
CA SER A 244 -7.89 -1.29 0.42
C SER A 244 -9.34 -0.81 0.24
N ALA A 245 -9.74 -0.32 -0.94
CA ALA A 245 -11.12 0.14 -1.15
C ALA A 245 -12.08 -1.06 -1.18
N ARG A 246 -13.23 -0.92 -0.51
CA ARG A 246 -14.30 -1.94 -0.54
C ARG A 246 -15.17 -1.84 -1.79
N THR A 247 -15.26 -0.65 -2.37
CA THR A 247 -16.04 -0.36 -3.58
C THR A 247 -15.37 -0.96 -4.82
N SER A 248 -16.11 -1.04 -5.92
CA SER A 248 -15.55 -1.33 -7.24
C SER A 248 -14.58 -0.23 -7.69
N PHE A 249 -13.83 -0.50 -8.76
CA PHE A 249 -12.94 0.50 -9.36
C PHE A 249 -13.75 1.66 -9.95
N LEU A 250 -13.20 2.88 -9.88
CA LEU A 250 -13.77 4.05 -10.51
C LEU A 250 -13.24 4.13 -11.94
N HIS A 251 -14.10 4.50 -12.88
CA HIS A 251 -13.67 4.66 -14.26
C HIS A 251 -14.34 5.85 -14.94
N PHE A 252 -13.67 6.36 -15.96
CA PHE A 252 -14.18 7.33 -16.91
C PHE A 252 -13.96 6.81 -18.32
N THR A 253 -15.01 6.90 -19.14
CA THR A 253 -14.97 6.60 -20.56
C THR A 253 -15.46 7.81 -21.34
N SER A 254 -14.65 8.33 -22.27
CA SER A 254 -15.01 9.52 -23.05
C SER A 254 -16.31 9.34 -23.82
N ARG A 255 -17.05 10.44 -24.04
CA ARG A 255 -18.34 10.42 -24.76
C ARG A 255 -18.18 9.84 -26.16
N LYS A 256 -17.07 10.15 -26.84
CA LYS A 256 -16.78 9.63 -28.19
C LYS A 256 -16.63 8.12 -28.19
N LEU A 257 -15.81 7.57 -27.28
CA LEU A 257 -15.59 6.13 -27.16
C LEU A 257 -16.87 5.37 -26.80
N ARG A 258 -17.70 5.92 -25.90
CA ARG A 258 -19.02 5.33 -25.55
C ARG A 258 -20.00 5.30 -26.72
N LYS A 259 -19.94 6.27 -27.63
CA LYS A 259 -20.81 6.34 -28.82
C LYS A 259 -20.34 5.41 -29.93
N GLU A 260 -19.03 5.36 -30.16
CA GLU A 260 -18.46 4.66 -31.30
C GLU A 260 -18.28 3.15 -31.06
N ALA A 261 -18.01 2.73 -29.81
CA ALA A 261 -17.76 1.33 -29.49
C ALA A 261 -18.34 0.92 -28.11
N PRO A 262 -19.67 0.94 -27.92
CA PRO A 262 -20.28 0.63 -26.63
C PRO A 262 -20.00 -0.81 -26.15
N GLU A 263 -19.96 -1.78 -27.07
CA GLU A 263 -19.69 -3.19 -26.74
C GLU A 263 -18.24 -3.40 -26.28
N GLU A 264 -17.28 -2.79 -26.96
CA GLU A 264 -15.86 -2.86 -26.60
C GLU A 264 -15.60 -2.19 -25.25
N VAL A 265 -16.25 -1.06 -24.96
CA VAL A 265 -16.19 -0.43 -23.64
C VAL A 265 -16.65 -1.38 -22.54
N HIS A 266 -17.72 -2.15 -22.79
CA HIS A 266 -18.20 -3.13 -21.83
C HIS A 266 -17.21 -4.31 -21.62
N LYS A 267 -16.55 -4.77 -22.69
CA LYS A 267 -15.48 -5.78 -22.59
C LYS A 267 -14.30 -5.25 -21.78
N ILE A 268 -13.84 -4.03 -22.08
CA ILE A 268 -12.76 -3.35 -21.34
C ILE A 268 -13.11 -3.21 -19.85
N HIS A 269 -14.36 -2.86 -19.52
CA HIS A 269 -14.81 -2.77 -18.13
C HIS A 269 -14.75 -4.11 -17.40
N LYS A 270 -15.21 -5.19 -18.05
CA LYS A 270 -15.15 -6.55 -17.51
C LYS A 270 -13.70 -7.00 -17.28
N GLU A 271 -12.82 -6.77 -18.25
CA GLU A 271 -11.41 -7.14 -18.16
C GLU A 271 -10.68 -6.33 -17.09
N ALA A 272 -10.88 -5.01 -17.05
CA ALA A 272 -10.33 -4.15 -15.99
C ALA A 272 -10.80 -4.60 -14.60
N GLY A 273 -12.09 -4.95 -14.45
CA GLY A 273 -12.63 -5.47 -13.19
C GLY A 273 -11.99 -6.79 -12.75
N LYS A 274 -11.80 -7.74 -13.69
CA LYS A 274 -11.11 -9.01 -13.44
C LYS A 274 -9.66 -8.77 -13.03
N MET A 275 -8.94 -7.93 -13.78
CA MET A 275 -7.55 -7.58 -13.51
C MET A 275 -7.39 -6.96 -12.12
N MET A 276 -8.17 -5.93 -11.78
CA MET A 276 -8.11 -5.28 -10.47
C MET A 276 -8.42 -6.26 -9.33
N SER A 277 -9.37 -7.18 -9.54
CA SER A 277 -9.70 -8.22 -8.55
C SER A 277 -8.57 -9.23 -8.36
N LEU A 278 -7.86 -9.60 -9.44
CA LEU A 278 -6.65 -10.44 -9.38
C LEU A 278 -5.53 -9.74 -8.61
N VAL A 279 -5.23 -8.48 -8.95
CA VAL A 279 -4.19 -7.69 -8.29
C VAL A 279 -4.49 -7.55 -6.79
N LYS A 280 -5.73 -7.26 -6.40
CA LYS A 280 -6.12 -7.22 -4.98
C LYS A 280 -5.94 -8.54 -4.25
N ARG A 281 -6.20 -9.67 -4.92
CA ARG A 281 -5.99 -10.99 -4.32
C ARG A 281 -4.51 -11.25 -4.12
N ALA A 282 -3.70 -10.95 -5.13
CA ALA A 282 -2.24 -11.09 -5.05
C ALA A 282 -1.66 -10.21 -3.93
N ASP A 283 -2.07 -8.95 -3.84
CA ASP A 283 -1.66 -8.01 -2.77
C ASP A 283 -1.98 -8.55 -1.38
N ARG A 284 -3.20 -9.06 -1.15
CA ARG A 284 -3.55 -9.69 0.14
C ARG A 284 -2.70 -10.90 0.46
N VAL A 285 -2.42 -11.75 -0.53
CA VAL A 285 -1.55 -12.92 -0.34
C VAL A 285 -0.14 -12.49 0.01
N GLN A 286 0.39 -11.45 -0.64
CA GLN A 286 1.70 -10.88 -0.33
C GLN A 286 1.76 -10.34 1.09
N VAL A 287 0.77 -9.55 1.52
CA VAL A 287 0.70 -9.03 2.90
C VAL A 287 0.72 -10.18 3.91
N ILE A 288 -0.07 -11.24 3.69
CA ILE A 288 -0.08 -12.42 4.57
C ILE A 288 1.28 -13.12 4.60
N ASN A 289 1.95 -13.25 3.45
CA ASN A 289 3.27 -13.87 3.38
C ASN A 289 4.33 -13.02 4.10
N TYR A 290 4.32 -11.70 3.92
CA TYR A 290 5.22 -10.79 4.64
C TYR A 290 5.00 -10.83 6.15
N GLU A 291 3.75 -10.95 6.61
CA GLU A 291 3.46 -11.11 8.02
C GLU A 291 4.02 -12.42 8.59
N ARG A 292 3.91 -13.52 7.83
CA ARG A 292 4.51 -14.82 8.20
C ARG A 292 6.03 -14.75 8.25
N GLU A 293 6.66 -14.25 7.19
CA GLU A 293 8.12 -14.09 7.12
C GLU A 293 8.64 -13.20 8.24
N ARG A 294 7.91 -12.13 8.59
CA ARG A 294 8.24 -11.26 9.72
C ARG A 294 8.14 -12.01 11.05
N ALA A 295 7.09 -12.81 11.25
CA ALA A 295 6.93 -13.60 12.46
C ALA A 295 8.08 -14.63 12.61
N ASP A 296 8.40 -15.34 11.53
CA ASP A 296 9.51 -16.32 11.51
C ASP A 296 10.86 -15.65 11.77
N ALA A 297 11.08 -14.46 11.20
CA ALA A 297 12.30 -13.68 11.44
C ALA A 297 12.39 -13.20 12.89
N GLN A 298 11.27 -12.81 13.50
CA GLN A 298 11.20 -12.44 14.91
C GLN A 298 11.48 -13.63 15.83
N GLU A 299 10.92 -14.81 15.54
CA GLU A 299 11.20 -16.03 16.29
C GLU A 299 12.68 -16.41 16.22
N LYS A 300 13.28 -16.37 15.02
CA LYS A 300 14.72 -16.61 14.83
C LYS A 300 15.58 -15.61 15.59
N LEU A 301 15.19 -14.33 15.60
CA LEU A 301 15.90 -13.30 16.34
C LEU A 301 15.87 -13.58 17.85
N VAL A 302 14.70 -13.92 18.39
CA VAL A 302 14.56 -14.27 19.82
C VAL A 302 15.38 -15.51 20.16
N ALA A 303 15.29 -16.57 19.35
CA ALA A 303 16.09 -17.78 19.54
C ALA A 303 17.60 -17.50 19.50
N ALA A 304 18.05 -16.65 18.57
CA ALA A 304 19.46 -16.24 18.49
C ALA A 304 19.90 -15.41 19.71
N GLN A 305 19.04 -14.53 20.22
CA GLN A 305 19.30 -13.77 21.44
C GLN A 305 19.39 -14.67 22.68
N GLU A 306 18.52 -15.66 22.79
CA GLU A 306 18.56 -16.63 23.88
C GLU A 306 19.81 -17.50 23.81
N ALA A 307 20.16 -18.00 22.62
CA ALA A 307 21.40 -18.75 22.40
C ALA A 307 22.65 -17.92 22.74
N ALA A 308 22.68 -16.65 22.32
CA ALA A 308 23.76 -15.73 22.65
C ALA A 308 23.86 -15.51 24.17
N ARG A 309 22.72 -15.38 24.87
CA ARG A 309 22.68 -15.24 26.32
C ARG A 309 23.20 -16.48 27.04
N VAL A 310 22.83 -17.68 26.58
CA VAL A 310 23.34 -18.95 27.14
C VAL A 310 24.85 -19.06 26.91
N ALA A 311 25.33 -18.80 25.69
CA ALA A 311 26.75 -18.82 25.36
C ALA A 311 27.57 -17.82 26.21
N GLN A 312 27.04 -16.62 26.45
CA GLN A 312 27.66 -15.64 27.35
C GLN A 312 27.74 -16.15 28.80
N ALA A 313 26.68 -16.76 29.32
CA ALA A 313 26.67 -17.31 30.66
C ALA A 313 27.67 -18.47 30.81
N GLU A 314 27.76 -19.35 29.80
CA GLU A 314 28.74 -20.43 29.75
C GLU A 314 30.17 -19.91 29.66
N ALA A 315 30.42 -18.92 28.79
CA ALA A 315 31.74 -18.29 28.68
C ALA A 315 32.20 -17.66 30.00
N LEU A 316 31.29 -16.99 30.72
CA LEU A 316 31.58 -16.46 32.06
C LEU A 316 31.89 -17.57 33.07
N ARG A 317 31.16 -18.69 33.01
CA ARG A 317 31.42 -19.86 33.86
C ARG A 317 32.80 -20.47 33.59
N TRP A 318 33.16 -20.66 32.32
CA TRP A 318 34.48 -21.17 31.92
C TRP A 318 35.61 -20.23 32.34
N LYS A 319 35.41 -18.92 32.17
CA LYS A 319 36.37 -17.90 32.63
C LYS A 319 36.59 -17.97 34.14
N ALA A 320 35.52 -18.06 34.93
CA ALA A 320 35.63 -18.19 36.39
C ALA A 320 36.36 -19.47 36.82
N GLN A 321 36.16 -20.59 36.10
CA GLN A 321 36.89 -21.83 36.34
C GLN A 321 38.38 -21.71 36.01
N ALA A 322 38.71 -21.07 34.88
CA ALA A 322 40.10 -20.82 34.49
C ALA A 322 40.82 -19.92 35.52
N ASP A 323 40.19 -18.82 35.93
CA ASP A 323 40.73 -17.91 36.95
C ASP A 323 40.95 -18.63 38.30
N ALA A 324 40.02 -19.50 38.71
CA ALA A 324 40.18 -20.32 39.91
C ALA A 324 41.35 -21.30 39.79
N GLY A 325 41.49 -21.98 38.64
CA GLY A 325 42.62 -22.86 38.36
C GLY A 325 43.96 -22.12 38.40
N GLN A 326 44.02 -20.92 37.83
CA GLN A 326 45.22 -20.09 37.82
C GLN A 326 45.65 -19.71 39.24
N ARG A 327 44.70 -19.35 40.13
CA ARG A 327 45.00 -19.07 41.55
C ARG A 327 45.59 -20.28 42.28
N VAL A 328 45.06 -21.48 42.02
CA VAL A 328 45.59 -22.71 42.64
C VAL A 328 47.03 -22.97 42.18
N ILE A 329 47.29 -22.83 40.87
CA ILE A 329 48.65 -22.99 40.31
C ILE A 329 49.60 -21.96 40.92
N SER A 330 49.22 -20.68 40.96
CA SER A 330 50.03 -19.63 41.59
C SER A 330 50.35 -19.95 43.05
N SER A 331 49.38 -20.41 43.84
CA SER A 331 49.60 -20.79 45.24
C SER A 331 50.53 -21.99 45.40
N LEU A 332 50.46 -22.99 44.52
CA LEU A 332 51.37 -24.14 44.52
C LEU A 332 52.81 -23.71 44.18
N MET A 333 52.96 -22.82 43.20
CA MET A 333 54.27 -22.28 42.82
C MET A 333 54.90 -21.47 43.96
N GLU A 334 54.13 -20.63 44.64
CA GLU A 334 54.59 -19.88 45.82
C GLU A 334 55.04 -20.81 46.95
N LYS A 335 54.28 -21.89 47.21
CA LYS A 335 54.65 -22.90 48.22
C LYS A 335 55.89 -23.69 47.85
N SER A 336 56.14 -23.92 46.56
CA SER A 336 57.34 -24.64 46.10
C SER A 336 58.62 -23.80 46.13
N ALA A 337 58.47 -22.47 46.16
CA ALA A 337 59.57 -21.53 46.23
C ALA A 337 60.00 -21.20 47.67
N ALA A 338 59.18 -21.53 48.66
CA ALA A 338 59.44 -21.35 50.09
C ALA A 338 60.08 -22.60 50.71
#